data_AF-A0A3P6A2T8-F1
#
_entry.id   AF-A0A3P6A2T8-F1
#
_cell.length_a   1.000
_cell.length_b   1.000
_cell.length_c   1.000
_cell.angle_alpha   90.00
_cell.angle_beta   90.00
_cell.angle_gamma   90.00
#
_symmetry.space_group_name_H-M   'P 1'
#
loop_
_entity.id
_entity.type
_entity.pdbx_description
1 polymer ?
#
loop_
_entity_poly.entity_id
_entity_poly.type
_entity_poly.pdbx_seq_one_letter_code
_entity_poly.pdbx_strand_id
1 'polypeptide(L)'
;MIDSQGNFSETLTEIMEDMLTYHDIYHPNSTYLIEETKEYVMNEVRANFNPFTNDLQVTLTIKDYNPNATSRLDVDLIITDLESTNRPPTMEEENETCIVCFGNYNQHNNLCTLTCGHSFHFPCIDQWLRRNISCPICRESNL
;
A
#
# COMPACT_ATOMS: atom_id res chain seq x y z
N MET A 1 2.97 -20.67 5.34
CA MET A 1 3.64 -21.30 6.50
C MET A 1 4.97 -21.89 6.04
N ILE A 2 5.93 -22.05 6.94
CA ILE A 2 7.22 -22.68 6.66
C ILE A 2 7.16 -24.10 7.25
N ASP A 3 7.53 -25.12 6.48
CA ASP A 3 7.50 -26.50 6.96
C ASP A 3 8.73 -26.86 7.82
N SER A 4 8.76 -28.09 8.35
CA SER A 4 9.88 -28.57 9.18
C SER A 4 11.23 -28.66 8.45
N GLN A 5 11.25 -28.55 7.13
CA GLN A 5 12.47 -28.53 6.31
C GLN A 5 12.86 -27.11 5.88
N GLY A 6 12.11 -26.09 6.30
CA GLY A 6 12.32 -24.70 5.92
C GLY A 6 11.69 -24.32 4.58
N ASN A 7 10.90 -25.19 3.95
CA ASN A 7 10.25 -24.85 2.68
C ASN A 7 9.06 -23.92 2.92
N PHE A 8 8.91 -22.94 2.04
CA PHE A 8 7.79 -22.02 2.08
C PHE A 8 6.61 -22.66 1.36
N SER A 9 5.42 -22.59 1.96
CA SER A 9 4.19 -22.93 1.24
C SER A 9 3.95 -21.96 0.07
N GLU A 10 3.22 -22.40 -0.94
CA GLU A 10 2.77 -21.56 -2.06
C GLU A 10 2.08 -20.28 -1.56
N THR A 11 1.10 -20.42 -0.65
CA THR A 11 0.41 -19.28 -0.03
C THR A 11 1.34 -18.28 0.66
N LEU A 12 2.47 -18.73 1.23
CA LEU A 12 3.42 -17.80 1.87
C LEU A 12 4.22 -17.05 0.81
N THR A 13 4.58 -17.74 -0.26
CA THR A 13 5.24 -17.14 -1.42
C THR A 13 4.34 -16.06 -2.03
N GLU A 14 3.06 -16.37 -2.26
CA GLU A 14 2.06 -15.40 -2.76
C GLU A 14 1.92 -14.19 -1.83
N ILE A 15 1.81 -14.39 -0.51
CA ILE A 15 1.73 -13.28 0.46
C ILE A 15 2.99 -12.40 0.38
N MET A 16 4.17 -13.00 0.24
CA MET A 16 5.41 -12.22 0.08
C MET A 16 5.43 -11.46 -1.23
N GLU A 17 4.99 -12.06 -2.34
CA GLU A 17 4.89 -11.39 -3.64
C GLU A 17 3.93 -10.21 -3.57
N ASP A 18 2.76 -10.39 -2.97
CA ASP A 18 1.76 -9.34 -2.77
C ASP A 18 2.32 -8.19 -1.92
N MET A 19 3.00 -8.50 -0.81
CA MET A 19 3.60 -7.49 0.06
C MET A 19 4.73 -6.73 -0.65
N LEU A 20 5.59 -7.41 -1.41
CA LEU A 20 6.67 -6.77 -2.15
C LEU A 20 6.12 -5.89 -3.28
N THR A 21 5.13 -6.40 -4.02
CA THR A 21 4.44 -5.66 -5.08
C THR A 21 3.71 -4.43 -4.52
N TYR A 22 3.11 -4.57 -3.34
CA TYR A 22 2.53 -3.46 -2.60
C TYR A 22 3.59 -2.42 -2.16
N HIS A 23 4.87 -2.74 -2.11
CA HIS A 23 5.92 -1.73 -1.89
C HIS A 23 6.62 -1.33 -3.19
N ASP A 24 5.95 -1.52 -4.33
CA ASP A 24 6.47 -1.26 -5.67
C ASP A 24 7.77 -2.03 -6.02
N ILE A 25 7.98 -3.17 -5.36
CA ILE A 25 9.05 -4.12 -5.65
C ILE A 25 8.47 -5.23 -6.53
N TYR A 26 8.67 -5.09 -7.83
CA TYR A 26 8.12 -5.99 -8.84
C TYR A 26 9.14 -7.04 -9.32
N HIS A 27 8.68 -7.98 -10.16
CA HIS A 27 9.55 -8.93 -10.86
C HIS A 27 10.60 -8.19 -11.73
N PRO A 28 11.86 -8.68 -11.79
CA PRO A 28 12.38 -9.91 -11.19
C PRO A 28 12.86 -9.76 -9.74
N ASN A 29 12.89 -8.54 -9.19
CA ASN A 29 13.46 -8.27 -7.87
C ASN A 29 12.67 -8.96 -6.76
N SER A 30 11.33 -8.95 -6.82
CA SER A 30 10.50 -9.64 -5.82
C SER A 30 10.79 -11.14 -5.78
N THR A 31 10.84 -11.80 -6.94
CA THR A 31 11.16 -13.23 -7.05
C THR A 31 12.56 -13.52 -6.50
N TYR A 32 13.56 -12.72 -6.86
CA TYR A 32 14.92 -12.89 -6.35
C TYR A 32 14.97 -12.81 -4.81
N LEU A 33 14.34 -11.79 -4.21
CA LEU A 33 14.30 -11.61 -2.75
C LEU A 33 13.61 -12.79 -2.04
N ILE A 34 12.53 -13.31 -2.63
CA ILE A 34 11.82 -14.47 -2.09
C ILE A 34 12.70 -15.72 -2.14
N GLU A 35 13.35 -15.99 -3.27
CA GLU A 35 14.20 -17.18 -3.42
C GLU A 35 15.44 -17.13 -2.50
N GLU A 36 16.11 -15.98 -2.39
CA GLU A 36 17.20 -15.79 -1.42
C GLU A 36 16.74 -16.01 0.02
N THR A 37 15.54 -15.51 0.37
CA THR A 37 14.96 -15.71 1.69
C THR A 37 14.63 -17.18 1.93
N LYS A 38 14.06 -17.88 0.94
CA LYS A 38 13.79 -19.31 0.99
C LYS A 38 15.07 -20.11 1.23
N GLU A 39 16.12 -19.82 0.47
CA GLU A 39 17.41 -20.50 0.59
C GLU A 39 18.04 -20.29 1.97
N TYR A 40 18.04 -19.05 2.46
CA TYR A 40 18.53 -18.73 3.80
C TYR A 40 17.77 -19.53 4.88
N VAL A 41 16.43 -19.50 4.83
CA VAL A 41 15.61 -20.19 5.84
C VAL A 41 15.79 -21.70 5.78
N MET A 42 15.82 -22.29 4.59
CA MET A 42 16.11 -23.72 4.43
C MET A 42 17.44 -24.10 5.07
N ASN A 43 18.48 -23.31 4.86
CA ASN A 43 19.81 -23.56 5.42
C ASN A 43 19.82 -23.41 6.94
N GLU A 44 19.18 -22.37 7.48
CA GLU A 44 19.09 -22.14 8.93
C GLU A 44 18.29 -23.23 9.64
N VAL A 45 17.13 -23.63 9.09
CA VAL A 45 16.33 -24.71 9.66
C VAL A 45 17.12 -26.02 9.65
N ARG A 46 17.82 -26.35 8.57
CA ARG A 46 18.64 -27.57 8.49
C ARG A 46 19.82 -27.56 9.47
N ALA A 47 20.47 -26.41 9.65
CA ALA A 47 21.63 -26.27 10.52
C ALA A 47 21.25 -26.29 12.01
N ASN A 48 20.10 -25.70 12.35
CA ASN A 48 19.73 -25.38 13.74
C ASN A 48 18.43 -26.06 14.21
N PHE A 49 17.93 -27.08 13.51
CA PHE A 49 16.69 -27.78 13.86
C PHE A 49 16.72 -28.30 15.31
N ASN A 50 15.84 -27.76 16.17
CA ASN A 50 15.65 -28.23 17.53
C ASN A 50 14.17 -28.59 17.77
N PRO A 51 13.81 -29.88 17.87
CA PRO A 51 12.42 -30.33 18.00
C PRO A 51 11.72 -29.86 19.29
N PHE A 52 12.44 -29.21 20.21
CA PHE A 52 11.92 -28.71 21.49
C PHE A 52 11.77 -27.18 21.56
N THR A 53 12.27 -26.42 20.58
CA THR A 53 12.19 -24.94 20.54
C THR A 53 12.04 -24.48 19.08
N ASN A 54 10.80 -24.26 18.61
CA ASN A 54 10.51 -24.20 17.17
C ASN A 54 9.94 -22.87 16.66
N ASP A 55 10.15 -21.77 17.37
CA ASP A 55 9.75 -20.46 16.84
C ASP A 55 10.94 -19.84 16.09
N LEU A 56 11.03 -20.13 14.78
CA LEU A 56 11.94 -19.42 13.88
C LEU A 56 11.24 -18.14 13.38
N GLN A 57 11.73 -16.99 13.82
CA GLN A 57 11.32 -15.70 13.29
C GLN A 57 12.33 -15.22 12.25
N VAL A 58 11.82 -14.88 11.06
CA VAL A 58 12.63 -14.38 9.95
C VAL A 58 12.13 -12.98 9.62
N THR A 59 13.02 -11.99 9.68
CA THR A 59 12.71 -10.59 9.35
C THR A 59 13.51 -10.19 8.12
N LEU A 60 12.82 -9.95 7.00
CA LEU A 60 13.40 -9.40 5.78
C LEU A 60 13.36 -7.87 5.86
N THR A 61 14.51 -7.21 5.93
CA THR A 61 14.60 -5.75 5.87
C THR A 61 15.05 -5.31 4.47
N ILE A 62 14.21 -4.56 3.78
CA ILE A 62 14.52 -4.03 2.44
C ILE A 62 14.73 -2.53 2.54
N LYS A 63 15.84 -2.05 1.97
CA LYS A 63 16.08 -0.62 1.77
C LYS A 63 15.89 -0.30 0.30
N ASP A 64 14.78 0.34 -0.02
CA ASP A 64 14.55 0.85 -1.37
C ASP A 64 15.27 2.19 -1.55
N TYR A 65 16.09 2.29 -2.59
CA TYR A 65 16.82 3.50 -2.97
C TYR A 65 16.22 4.17 -4.21
N ASN A 66 15.07 3.69 -4.70
CA ASN A 66 14.37 4.28 -5.82
C ASN A 66 13.77 5.65 -5.41
N PRO A 67 14.27 6.78 -5.93
CA PRO A 67 13.78 8.10 -5.55
C PRO A 67 12.35 8.38 -6.05
N ASN A 68 11.82 7.52 -6.92
CA ASN A 68 10.47 7.61 -7.44
C ASN A 68 9.52 6.58 -6.80
N ALA A 69 10.01 5.72 -5.89
CA ALA A 69 9.14 4.82 -5.16
C ALA A 69 8.23 5.65 -4.27
N THR A 70 6.93 5.42 -4.42
CA THR A 70 5.96 6.04 -3.55
C THR A 70 5.62 5.02 -2.49
N SER A 71 5.93 5.28 -1.23
CA SER A 71 5.59 4.33 -0.16
C SER A 71 4.07 4.17 -0.15
N ARG A 72 3.55 3.01 -0.58
CA ARG A 72 2.10 2.76 -0.56
C ARG A 72 1.53 2.77 0.86
N LEU A 73 2.37 2.47 1.86
CA LEU A 73 2.04 2.72 3.27
C LEU A 73 1.68 4.19 3.52
N ASP A 74 2.40 5.13 2.90
CA ASP A 74 2.09 6.55 3.03
C ASP A 74 0.73 6.85 2.38
N VAL A 75 0.42 6.20 1.26
CA VAL A 75 -0.89 6.32 0.60
C VAL A 75 -2.01 5.81 1.51
N ASP A 76 -1.90 4.63 2.10
CA ASP A 76 -2.95 4.10 2.97
C ASP A 76 -3.12 4.93 4.26
N LEU A 77 -2.04 5.51 4.81
CA LEU A 77 -2.14 6.48 5.89
C LEU A 77 -2.89 7.74 5.45
N ILE A 78 -2.55 8.31 4.29
CA ILE A 78 -3.26 9.45 3.70
C ILE A 78 -4.75 9.13 3.49
N ILE A 79 -5.08 7.97 2.93
CA ILE A 79 -6.47 7.56 2.71
C ILE A 79 -7.21 7.43 4.04
N THR A 80 -6.58 6.86 5.06
CA THR A 80 -7.17 6.73 6.40
C THR A 80 -7.48 8.11 7.01
N ASP A 81 -6.56 9.07 6.87
CA ASP A 81 -6.76 10.44 7.35
C ASP A 81 -7.88 11.16 6.57
N LEU A 82 -7.91 11.02 5.25
CA LEU A 82 -8.98 11.57 4.41
C LEU A 82 -10.34 10.96 4.76
N GLU A 83 -10.40 9.64 5.00
CA GLU A 83 -11.64 8.97 5.40
C GLU A 83 -12.15 9.50 6.73
N SER A 84 -11.25 9.72 7.69
CA SER A 84 -11.59 10.23 9.03
C SER A 84 -12.12 11.68 9.01
N THR A 85 -11.81 12.44 7.96
CA THR A 85 -12.20 13.85 7.79
C THR A 85 -13.31 14.05 6.76
N ASN A 86 -13.90 12.96 6.26
CA ASN A 86 -15.00 13.02 5.32
C ASN A 86 -16.19 13.82 5.87
N ARG A 87 -16.77 14.64 4.99
CA ARG A 87 -17.92 15.49 5.32
C ARG A 87 -18.89 15.62 4.15
N PRO A 88 -20.17 15.97 4.40
CA PRO A 88 -21.05 16.38 3.32
C PRO A 88 -20.60 17.73 2.69
N PRO A 89 -21.02 18.02 1.45
CA PRO A 89 -20.87 19.36 0.88
C PRO A 89 -21.60 20.42 1.73
N THR A 90 -21.07 21.64 1.77
CA THR A 90 -21.85 22.79 2.24
C THR A 90 -22.90 23.19 1.19
N MET A 91 -23.89 24.01 1.58
CA MET A 91 -24.89 24.54 0.63
C MET A 91 -24.26 25.29 -0.56
N GLU A 92 -23.09 25.90 -0.36
CA GLU A 92 -22.34 26.61 -1.39
C GLU A 92 -21.65 25.65 -2.36
N GLU A 93 -21.19 24.50 -1.85
CA GLU A 93 -20.47 23.47 -2.60
C GLU A 93 -21.38 22.47 -3.33
N GLU A 94 -22.67 22.38 -2.99
CA GLU A 94 -23.59 21.36 -3.56
C GLU A 94 -23.63 21.35 -5.11
N ASN A 95 -23.45 22.51 -5.73
CA ASN A 95 -23.44 22.69 -7.18
C ASN A 95 -22.04 22.68 -7.80
N GLU A 96 -20.99 22.60 -6.97
CA GLU A 96 -19.64 22.38 -7.46
C GLU A 96 -19.46 20.94 -7.96
N THR A 97 -18.45 20.75 -8.81
CA THR A 97 -18.25 19.49 -9.54
C THR A 97 -16.93 18.85 -9.13
N CYS A 98 -16.97 17.54 -8.90
CA CYS A 98 -15.77 16.75 -8.73
C CYS A 98 -15.09 16.56 -10.09
N ILE A 99 -13.87 17.06 -10.25
CA ILE A 99 -13.18 17.02 -11.55
C ILE A 99 -12.74 15.60 -11.97
N VAL A 100 -12.79 14.63 -11.04
CA VAL A 100 -12.42 13.23 -11.31
C VAL A 100 -13.56 12.49 -11.99
N CYS A 101 -14.81 12.65 -11.52
CA CYS A 101 -15.98 11.97 -12.09
C CYS A 101 -16.92 12.90 -12.88
N PHE A 102 -16.67 14.22 -12.86
CA PHE A 102 -17.51 15.27 -13.43
C PHE A 102 -18.94 15.34 -12.85
N GLY A 103 -19.18 14.70 -11.70
CA GLY A 103 -20.45 14.74 -10.97
C GLY A 103 -20.50 15.86 -9.93
N ASN A 104 -21.70 16.37 -9.63
CA ASN A 104 -21.91 17.35 -8.56
C ASN A 104 -21.63 16.74 -7.19
N TYR A 105 -21.17 17.56 -6.24
CA TYR A 105 -20.82 17.08 -4.90
C TYR A 105 -21.98 16.52 -4.07
N ASN A 106 -23.22 16.91 -4.38
CA ASN A 106 -24.41 16.39 -3.72
C ASN A 106 -24.72 14.91 -4.04
N GLN A 107 -24.02 14.29 -5.00
CA GLN A 107 -24.33 12.93 -5.45
C GLN A 107 -23.87 11.83 -4.47
N HIS A 108 -22.77 12.06 -3.74
CA HIS A 108 -22.14 11.03 -2.90
C HIS A 108 -22.05 11.41 -1.41
N ASN A 109 -22.37 12.65 -1.04
CA ASN A 109 -22.37 13.18 0.33
C ASN A 109 -21.09 12.97 1.17
N ASN A 110 -20.00 12.54 0.55
CA ASN A 110 -18.73 12.22 1.21
C ASN A 110 -17.61 12.93 0.46
N LEU A 111 -17.38 14.20 0.81
CA LEU A 111 -16.26 14.98 0.34
C LEU A 111 -15.09 14.87 1.31
N CYS A 112 -13.90 14.83 0.74
CA CYS A 112 -12.64 15.01 1.45
C CYS A 112 -11.87 16.15 0.81
N THR A 113 -11.06 16.84 1.61
CA THR A 113 -10.24 17.96 1.16
C THR A 113 -8.78 17.60 1.36
N LEU A 114 -7.99 17.71 0.29
CA LEU A 114 -6.54 17.50 0.33
C LEU A 114 -5.84 18.64 1.08
N THR A 115 -4.60 18.44 1.50
CA THR A 115 -3.78 19.46 2.20
C THR A 115 -3.60 20.75 1.40
N CYS A 116 -3.60 20.65 0.07
CA CYS A 116 -3.60 21.78 -0.86
C CYS A 116 -4.95 22.56 -0.94
N GLY A 117 -5.97 22.14 -0.21
CA GLY A 117 -7.28 22.80 -0.12
C GLY A 117 -8.32 22.38 -1.17
N HIS A 118 -7.98 21.47 -2.10
CA HIS A 118 -8.91 21.00 -3.13
C HIS A 118 -9.79 19.84 -2.62
N SER A 119 -11.09 19.92 -2.90
CA SER A 119 -12.08 18.92 -2.49
C SER A 119 -12.45 17.96 -3.61
N PHE A 120 -12.78 16.72 -3.25
CA PHE A 120 -13.23 15.67 -4.17
C PHE A 120 -14.20 14.74 -3.45
N HIS A 121 -14.97 13.94 -4.20
CA HIS A 121 -15.63 12.79 -3.60
C HIS A 121 -14.55 11.82 -3.07
N PHE A 122 -14.75 11.31 -1.87
CA PHE A 122 -13.84 10.36 -1.24
C PHE A 122 -13.51 9.15 -2.14
N PRO A 123 -14.50 8.43 -2.72
CA PRO A 123 -14.21 7.29 -3.60
C PRO A 123 -13.39 7.68 -4.84
N CYS A 124 -13.60 8.90 -5.34
CA CYS A 124 -12.89 9.39 -6.52
C CYS A 124 -11.42 9.67 -6.22
N ILE A 125 -11.14 10.32 -5.08
CA ILE A 125 -9.75 10.64 -4.74
C ILE A 125 -9.00 9.43 -4.20
N ASP A 126 -9.67 8.50 -3.50
CA ASP A 126 -9.07 7.24 -3.05
C ASP A 126 -8.53 6.44 -4.25
N GLN A 127 -9.37 6.24 -5.26
CA GLN A 127 -8.95 5.56 -6.49
C GLN A 127 -7.80 6.29 -7.21
N TRP A 128 -7.80 7.63 -7.17
CA TRP A 128 -6.75 8.43 -7.79
C TRP A 128 -5.42 8.32 -7.04
N LEU A 129 -5.41 8.51 -5.72
CA LEU A 129 -4.21 8.48 -4.88
C LEU A 129 -3.53 7.11 -4.85
N ARG A 130 -4.30 6.03 -4.98
CA ARG A 130 -3.76 4.68 -5.19
C ARG A 130 -2.97 4.49 -6.49
N ARG A 131 -3.05 5.45 -7.41
CA ARG A 131 -2.32 5.45 -8.70
C ARG A 131 -1.36 6.63 -8.83
N ASN A 132 -1.68 7.79 -8.25
CA ASN A 132 -0.90 9.02 -8.31
C ASN A 132 -1.09 9.81 -7.01
N ILE A 133 -0.02 10.03 -6.24
CA ILE A 133 -0.10 10.75 -4.94
C ILE A 133 -0.24 12.28 -5.04
N SER A 134 -0.51 12.80 -6.23
CA SER A 134 -0.61 14.22 -6.50
C SER A 134 -2.06 14.66 -6.64
N CYS A 135 -2.38 15.88 -6.19
CA CYS A 135 -3.68 16.50 -6.42
C CYS A 135 -4.05 16.53 -7.92
N PRO A 136 -5.26 16.05 -8.31
CA PRO A 136 -5.74 16.13 -9.69
C PRO A 136 -5.76 17.54 -10.30
N ILE A 137 -5.84 18.59 -9.45
CA ILE A 137 -5.95 19.99 -9.88
C ILE A 137 -4.58 20.67 -9.95
N CYS A 138 -3.86 20.78 -8.82
CA CYS A 138 -2.61 21.53 -8.73
C CYS A 138 -1.34 20.68 -8.87
N ARG A 139 -1.46 19.34 -8.84
CA ARG A 139 -0.34 18.38 -8.88
C ARG A 139 0.62 18.46 -7.69
N GLU A 140 0.28 19.19 -6.64
CA GLU A 140 1.02 19.10 -5.37
C GLU A 140 0.84 17.71 -4.76
N SER A 141 1.93 17.13 -4.24
CA SER A 141 1.86 15.88 -3.48
C SER A 141 1.03 16.08 -2.22
N ASN A 142 0.28 15.06 -1.84
CA ASN A 142 -0.44 15.02 -0.56
C ASN A 142 0.43 14.54 0.61
N LEU A 143 1.75 14.51 0.44
CA LEU A 143 2.73 14.20 1.49
C LEU A 143 2.91 15.39 2.44
#